data_AF-A0A358N3N9-F1
#
_entry.id   AF-A0A358N3N9-F1
#
_cell.length_a   1.000
_cell.length_b   1.000
_cell.length_c   1.000
_cell.angle_alpha   90.00
_cell.angle_beta   90.00
_cell.angle_gamma   90.00
#
_symmetry.space_group_name_H-M   'P 1'
#
loop_
_entity.id
_entity.type
_entity.pdbx_description
1 polymer ?
#
loop_
_entity_poly.entity_id
_entity_poly.type
_entity_poly.pdbx_seq_one_letter_code
_entity_poly.pdbx_strand_id
1 'polypeptide(L)'
;MPRRFTIRTLLVVTFSVALFLALSFRRARMQMEGRKWVAAQRGHISFQYDMKRTTGCYEIPFVPDFLVDWFGVDMFNPVRGVCLDCETIDNFGSVCKLTRLESLGINIEMVDDIDFLPLKRMARLKEIHFTQWSGLTQEQYTELSQLLPDVQIYSETHSDE
;
A
#
# COMPACT_ATOMS: atom_id res chain seq x y z
N MET A 1 -32.79 -0.06 33.47
CA MET A 1 -33.83 -0.46 32.47
C MET A 1 -33.14 -1.12 31.29
N PRO A 2 -33.42 -2.39 30.94
CA PRO A 2 -32.85 -3.00 29.75
C PRO A 2 -33.47 -2.37 28.49
N ARG A 3 -32.64 -1.77 27.63
CA ARG A 3 -33.08 -1.28 26.31
C ARG A 3 -33.62 -2.48 25.52
N ARG A 4 -34.90 -2.47 25.19
CA ARG A 4 -35.50 -3.48 24.31
C ARG A 4 -34.98 -3.24 22.89
N PHE A 5 -34.04 -4.08 22.44
CA PHE A 5 -33.60 -4.09 21.05
C PHE A 5 -34.75 -4.54 20.16
N THR A 6 -35.29 -3.63 19.36
CA THR A 6 -36.24 -3.96 18.30
C THR A 6 -35.54 -4.74 17.18
N ILE A 7 -36.24 -5.68 16.54
CA ILE A 7 -35.73 -6.47 15.40
C ILE A 7 -35.16 -5.55 14.30
N ARG A 8 -35.79 -4.40 14.06
CA ARG A 8 -35.31 -3.39 13.11
C ARG A 8 -33.91 -2.87 13.47
N THR A 9 -33.67 -2.59 14.74
CA THR A 9 -32.35 -2.13 15.23
C THR A 9 -31.31 -3.22 15.07
N LEU A 10 -31.66 -4.47 15.36
CA LEU A 10 -30.76 -5.61 15.16
C LEU A 10 -30.37 -5.76 13.68
N LEU A 11 -31.35 -5.72 12.77
CA LEU A 11 -31.10 -5.84 11.33
C LEU A 11 -30.18 -4.73 10.81
N VAL A 12 -30.39 -3.49 11.23
CA VAL A 12 -29.54 -2.35 10.84
C VAL A 12 -28.11 -2.56 11.36
N VAL A 13 -27.96 -2.93 12.64
CA VAL A 13 -26.64 -3.19 13.23
C VAL A 13 -25.92 -4.32 12.50
N THR A 14 -26.60 -5.45 12.26
CA THR A 14 -26.03 -6.59 11.54
C THR A 14 -25.61 -6.21 10.12
N PHE A 15 -26.44 -5.47 9.39
CA PHE A 15 -26.11 -5.00 8.06
C PHE A 15 -24.89 -4.07 8.05
N SER A 16 -24.82 -3.12 8.99
CA SER A 16 -23.67 -2.24 9.13
C SER A 16 -22.39 -2.99 9.46
N VAL A 17 -22.45 -3.98 10.36
CA VAL A 17 -21.29 -4.84 10.70
C VAL A 17 -20.86 -5.66 9.48
N ALA A 18 -21.80 -6.27 8.76
CA ALA A 18 -21.49 -7.06 7.56
C ALA A 18 -20.84 -6.20 6.48
N LEU A 19 -21.35 -4.98 6.25
CA LEU A 19 -20.77 -4.05 5.29
C LEU A 19 -19.35 -3.63 5.69
N PHE A 20 -19.14 -3.30 6.97
CA PHE A 20 -17.82 -2.96 7.50
C PHE A 20 -16.81 -4.11 7.32
N LEU A 21 -17.21 -5.34 7.63
CA LEU A 21 -16.37 -6.52 7.44
C LEU A 21 -16.08 -6.74 5.95
N ALA A 22 -17.09 -6.70 5.08
CA ALA A 22 -16.90 -6.91 3.64
C ALA A 22 -15.90 -5.92 3.03
N LEU A 23 -15.97 -4.64 3.41
CA LEU A 23 -15.00 -3.62 2.99
C LEU A 23 -13.60 -3.90 3.54
N SER A 24 -13.49 -4.37 4.79
CA SER A 24 -12.21 -4.69 5.42
C SER A 24 -11.56 -5.90 4.76
N PHE A 25 -12.32 -6.96 4.48
CA PHE A 25 -11.84 -8.13 3.74
C PHE A 25 -11.40 -7.79 2.33
N ARG A 26 -12.17 -6.96 1.62
CA ARG A 26 -11.78 -6.51 0.28
C ARG A 26 -10.44 -5.80 0.32
N ARG A 27 -10.23 -4.90 1.29
CA ARG A 27 -8.95 -4.19 1.47
C ARG A 27 -7.81 -5.15 1.80
N ALA A 28 -8.02 -6.07 2.74
CA ALA A 28 -7.02 -7.07 3.13
C ALA A 28 -6.60 -7.93 1.93
N ARG A 29 -7.58 -8.35 1.10
CA ARG A 29 -7.30 -9.11 -0.13
C ARG A 29 -6.48 -8.30 -1.13
N MET A 30 -6.85 -7.04 -1.39
CA MET A 30 -6.07 -6.18 -2.29
C MET A 30 -4.65 -5.98 -1.77
N GLN A 31 -4.48 -5.78 -0.46
CA GLN A 31 -3.16 -5.63 0.15
C GLN A 31 -2.32 -6.91 0.01
N MET A 32 -2.91 -8.07 0.31
CA MET A 32 -2.25 -9.36 0.14
C MET A 32 -1.80 -9.58 -1.31
N GLU A 33 -2.65 -9.26 -2.30
CA GLU A 33 -2.29 -9.36 -3.71
C GLU A 33 -1.15 -8.40 -4.08
N GLY A 34 -1.18 -7.16 -3.58
CA GLY A 34 -0.09 -6.20 -3.75
C GLY A 34 1.22 -6.70 -3.14
N ARG A 35 1.20 -7.23 -1.91
CA ARG A 35 2.37 -7.80 -1.24
C ARG A 35 2.96 -8.99 -1.98
N LYS A 36 2.11 -9.90 -2.48
CA LYS A 36 2.56 -11.04 -3.28
C LYS A 36 3.25 -10.59 -4.55
N TRP A 37 2.72 -9.55 -5.21
CA TRP A 37 3.35 -8.97 -6.37
C TRP A 37 4.70 -8.33 -6.02
N VAL A 38 4.78 -7.49 -4.97
CA VAL A 38 6.05 -6.89 -4.52
C VAL A 38 7.09 -7.97 -4.19
N ALA A 39 6.68 -9.05 -3.52
CA ALA A 39 7.58 -10.16 -3.19
C ALA A 39 8.04 -10.95 -4.44
N ALA A 40 7.16 -11.15 -5.43
CA ALA A 40 7.53 -11.77 -6.70
C ALA A 40 8.55 -10.91 -7.48
N GLN A 41 8.48 -9.61 -7.25
CA GLN A 41 9.39 -8.59 -7.75
C GLN A 41 10.65 -8.42 -6.89
N ARG A 42 10.90 -9.30 -5.91
CA ARG A 42 12.02 -9.22 -4.93
C ARG A 42 12.08 -7.91 -4.13
N GLY A 43 11.01 -7.11 -4.17
CA GLY A 43 10.92 -5.87 -3.42
C GLY A 43 10.66 -6.10 -1.93
N HIS A 44 10.80 -5.02 -1.19
CA HIS A 44 10.59 -4.96 0.24
C HIS A 44 9.35 -4.13 0.58
N ILE A 45 8.75 -4.44 1.72
CA ILE A 45 7.61 -3.70 2.25
C ILE A 45 7.92 -3.25 3.67
N SER A 46 7.39 -2.09 4.04
CA SER A 46 7.29 -1.66 5.43
C SER A 46 5.82 -1.57 5.82
N PHE A 47 5.51 -2.17 6.96
CA PHE A 47 4.20 -2.09 7.55
C PHE A 47 4.07 -0.83 8.41
N GLN A 48 2.85 -0.43 8.74
CA GLN A 48 2.62 0.66 9.68
C GLN A 48 3.19 0.34 11.07
N TYR A 49 3.08 -0.92 11.50
CA TYR A 49 3.62 -1.38 12.76
C TYR A 49 4.75 -2.36 12.50
N ASP A 50 5.90 -2.13 13.12
CA ASP A 50 7.08 -2.96 12.93
C ASP A 50 6.94 -4.31 13.63
N MET A 51 7.63 -5.30 13.05
CA MET A 51 7.80 -6.62 13.65
C MET A 51 8.90 -6.56 14.69
N LYS A 52 8.57 -6.87 15.96
CA LYS A 52 9.60 -7.03 16.99
C LYS A 52 10.46 -8.24 16.66
N ARG A 53 11.76 -8.01 16.43
CA ARG A 53 12.74 -9.07 16.18
C ARG A 53 12.82 -10.11 17.30
N THR A 54 12.47 -9.75 18.53
CA THR A 54 12.54 -10.62 19.71
C THR A 54 11.37 -11.60 19.81
N THR A 55 10.17 -11.20 19.41
CA THR A 55 8.95 -12.03 19.56
C THR A 55 8.40 -12.53 18.23
N GLY A 56 8.80 -11.94 17.11
CA GLY A 56 8.20 -12.19 15.80
C GLY A 56 6.78 -11.65 15.66
N CYS A 57 6.31 -10.86 16.63
CA CYS A 57 4.98 -10.24 16.59
C CYS A 57 5.07 -8.80 16.08
N TYR A 58 4.05 -8.35 15.35
CA TYR A 58 3.91 -6.95 14.97
C TYR A 58 3.39 -6.12 16.16
N GLU A 59 3.87 -4.89 16.34
CA GLU A 59 3.32 -3.93 17.33
C GLU A 59 1.96 -3.35 16.91
N ILE A 60 1.02 -4.21 16.52
CA ILE A 60 -0.33 -3.77 16.15
C ILE A 60 -1.08 -3.39 17.45
N PRO A 61 -1.87 -2.30 17.47
CA PRO A 61 -2.72 -1.97 18.61
C PRO A 61 -3.62 -3.16 18.94
N PHE A 62 -3.55 -3.67 20.18
CA PHE A 62 -4.16 -4.89 20.71
C PHE A 62 -5.14 -5.62 19.76
N VAL A 63 -4.59 -6.44 18.86
CA VAL A 63 -5.35 -7.43 18.09
C VAL A 63 -4.98 -8.80 18.62
N PRO A 64 -5.94 -9.58 19.17
CA PRO A 64 -5.68 -10.95 19.57
C PRO A 64 -5.07 -11.79 18.44
N ASP A 65 -4.06 -12.60 18.75
CA ASP A 65 -3.31 -13.41 17.76
C ASP A 65 -4.23 -14.28 16.90
N PHE A 66 -5.26 -14.90 17.50
CA PHE A 66 -6.21 -15.75 16.76
C PHE A 66 -6.94 -15.01 15.62
N LEU A 67 -7.16 -13.70 15.75
CA LEU A 67 -7.76 -12.90 14.67
C LEU A 67 -6.78 -12.67 13.54
N VAL A 68 -5.50 -12.44 13.87
CA VAL A 68 -4.43 -12.33 12.88
C VAL A 68 -4.23 -13.66 12.16
N ASP A 69 -4.29 -14.78 12.89
CA ASP A 69 -4.19 -16.12 12.32
C ASP A 69 -5.36 -16.43 11.38
N TRP A 70 -6.60 -16.03 11.73
CA TRP A 70 -7.77 -16.27 10.89
C TRP A 70 -7.89 -15.33 9.70
N PHE A 71 -7.61 -14.04 9.88
CA PHE A 71 -7.88 -13.03 8.85
C PHE A 71 -6.64 -12.53 8.13
N GLY A 72 -5.46 -12.87 8.63
CA GLY A 72 -4.18 -12.46 8.11
C GLY A 72 -3.73 -11.07 8.60
N VAL A 73 -2.42 -10.86 8.62
CA VAL A 73 -1.79 -9.58 8.96
C VAL A 73 -2.28 -8.43 8.06
N ASP A 74 -2.65 -8.74 6.82
CA ASP A 74 -3.09 -7.77 5.82
C ASP A 74 -4.39 -7.05 6.19
N MET A 75 -5.19 -7.60 7.10
CA MET A 75 -6.39 -6.95 7.62
C MET A 75 -6.08 -5.89 8.67
N PHE A 76 -5.01 -6.08 9.45
CA PHE A 76 -4.76 -5.31 10.67
C PHE A 76 -3.56 -4.38 10.56
N ASN A 77 -2.55 -4.75 9.77
CA ASN A 77 -1.33 -3.98 9.60
C ASN A 77 -1.20 -3.53 8.15
N PRO A 78 -1.51 -2.26 7.83
CA PRO A 78 -1.44 -1.80 6.47
C PRO A 78 0.01 -1.59 6.01
N VAL A 79 0.29 -1.86 4.74
CA VAL A 79 1.57 -1.51 4.12
C VAL A 79 1.64 0.01 3.93
N ARG A 80 2.75 0.62 4.35
CA ARG A 80 3.00 2.07 4.29
C ARG A 80 4.13 2.43 3.34
N GLY A 81 5.16 1.61 3.28
CA GLY A 81 6.26 1.79 2.32
C GLY A 81 6.48 0.53 1.49
N VAL A 82 6.95 0.74 0.28
CA VAL A 82 7.40 -0.30 -0.65
C VAL A 82 8.72 0.16 -1.25
N CYS A 83 9.69 -0.74 -1.35
CA CYS A 83 10.89 -0.56 -2.15
C CYS A 83 10.89 -1.65 -3.22
N LEU A 84 11.01 -1.26 -4.49
CA LEU A 84 11.09 -2.18 -5.61
C LEU A 84 12.55 -2.35 -6.02
N ASP A 85 13.07 -3.56 -5.83
CA ASP A 85 14.47 -3.95 -6.06
C ASP A 85 14.56 -5.07 -7.13
N CYS A 86 13.72 -4.99 -8.16
CA CYS A 86 13.52 -6.01 -9.19
C CYS A 86 14.67 -6.10 -10.22
N GLU A 87 14.43 -6.73 -11.37
CA GLU A 87 15.24 -6.56 -12.60
C GLU A 87 14.69 -5.43 -13.49
N THR A 88 13.38 -5.34 -13.69
CA THR A 88 12.75 -4.24 -14.46
C THR A 88 11.28 -4.07 -14.05
N ILE A 89 10.80 -2.82 -13.97
CA ILE A 89 9.38 -2.50 -13.75
C ILE A 89 8.72 -2.18 -15.09
N ASP A 90 7.68 -2.93 -15.45
CA ASP A 90 6.88 -2.72 -16.67
C ASP A 90 5.50 -2.09 -16.40
N ASN A 91 4.99 -2.15 -15.15
CA ASN A 91 3.72 -1.54 -14.78
C ASN A 91 3.58 -1.29 -13.27
N PHE A 92 2.81 -0.25 -12.91
CA PHE A 92 2.43 0.06 -11.53
C PHE A 92 1.06 -0.50 -11.12
N GLY A 93 0.39 -1.27 -11.97
CA GLY A 93 -1.00 -1.68 -11.75
C GLY A 93 -1.20 -2.49 -10.46
N SER A 94 -0.23 -3.35 -10.12
CA SER A 94 -0.32 -4.21 -8.93
C SER A 94 0.10 -3.50 -7.65
N VAL A 95 1.06 -2.55 -7.69
CA VAL A 95 1.41 -1.75 -6.50
C VAL A 95 0.26 -0.85 -6.07
N CYS A 96 -0.58 -0.40 -7.01
CA CYS A 96 -1.80 0.38 -6.74
C CYS A 96 -2.84 -0.37 -5.88
N LYS A 97 -2.74 -1.70 -5.72
CA LYS A 97 -3.60 -2.46 -4.81
C LYS A 97 -3.29 -2.16 -3.34
N LEU A 98 -2.12 -1.61 -3.04
CA LEU A 98 -1.71 -1.15 -1.72
C LEU A 98 -2.33 0.22 -1.42
N THR A 99 -3.65 0.24 -1.22
CA THR A 99 -4.47 1.46 -1.07
C THR A 99 -4.09 2.39 0.10
N ARG A 100 -3.18 1.97 0.98
CA ARG A 100 -2.68 2.75 2.12
C ARG A 100 -1.20 3.11 2.03
N LEU A 101 -0.56 2.79 0.91
CA LEU A 101 0.83 3.13 0.65
C LEU A 101 1.00 4.64 0.71
N GLU A 102 2.06 5.06 1.41
CA GLU A 102 2.46 6.45 1.55
C GLU A 102 3.81 6.72 0.87
N SER A 103 4.69 5.71 0.81
CA SER A 103 6.05 5.84 0.27
C SER A 103 6.33 4.72 -0.74
N LEU A 104 6.87 5.11 -1.91
CA LEU A 104 7.29 4.18 -2.97
C LEU A 104 8.74 4.45 -3.37
N GLY A 105 9.64 3.51 -3.09
CA GLY A 105 11.00 3.49 -3.60
C GLY A 105 11.09 2.66 -4.86
N ILE A 106 11.76 3.20 -5.88
CA ILE A 106 12.09 2.56 -7.14
C ILE A 106 13.61 2.55 -7.25
N ASN A 107 14.19 1.37 -7.01
CA ASN A 107 15.62 1.17 -6.93
C ASN A 107 16.18 0.40 -8.13
N ILE A 108 15.44 0.38 -9.23
CA ILE A 108 15.71 -0.43 -10.41
C ILE A 108 15.14 0.23 -11.67
N GLU A 109 15.73 -0.11 -12.81
CA GLU A 109 15.34 0.30 -14.14
C GLU A 109 13.84 0.08 -14.42
N MET A 110 13.23 1.09 -15.03
CA MET A 110 11.88 1.05 -15.57
C MET A 110 11.95 0.91 -17.08
N VAL A 111 10.93 0.30 -17.68
CA VAL A 111 10.78 0.36 -19.15
C VAL A 111 10.56 1.81 -19.60
N ASP A 112 11.09 2.17 -20.78
CA ASP A 112 11.05 3.56 -21.28
C ASP A 112 9.63 4.14 -21.39
N ASP A 113 8.65 3.29 -21.76
CA ASP A 113 7.24 3.65 -21.99
C ASP A 113 6.33 3.35 -20.78
N ILE A 114 6.89 3.36 -19.57
CA ILE A 114 6.14 3.05 -18.36
C ILE A 114 4.97 4.03 -18.13
N ASP A 115 3.78 3.48 -17.91
CA ASP A 115 2.58 4.27 -17.63
C ASP A 115 2.51 4.65 -16.14
N PHE A 116 2.64 5.95 -15.84
CA PHE A 116 2.51 6.50 -14.48
C PHE A 116 1.05 6.77 -14.05
N LEU A 117 0.06 6.78 -14.98
CA LEU A 117 -1.36 7.05 -14.66
C LEU A 117 -1.92 6.21 -13.51
N PRO A 118 -1.57 4.92 -13.34
CA PRO A 118 -1.98 4.12 -12.20
C PRO A 118 -1.73 4.79 -10.84
N LEU A 119 -0.61 5.50 -10.68
CA LEU A 119 -0.16 6.10 -9.42
C LEU A 119 -1.14 7.18 -8.93
N LYS A 120 -1.86 7.84 -9.83
CA LYS A 120 -2.91 8.82 -9.49
C LYS A 120 -4.04 8.24 -8.62
N ARG A 121 -4.25 6.92 -8.68
CA ARG A 121 -5.26 6.22 -7.87
C ARG A 121 -4.81 6.02 -6.42
N MET A 122 -3.54 6.27 -6.11
CA MET A 122 -2.95 6.04 -4.80
C MET A 122 -3.16 7.27 -3.92
N ALA A 123 -4.40 7.44 -3.44
CA ALA A 123 -4.85 8.63 -2.70
C ALA A 123 -4.13 8.91 -1.36
N ARG A 124 -3.16 8.09 -0.96
CA ARG A 124 -2.35 8.26 0.24
C ARG A 124 -0.86 8.33 -0.05
N LEU A 125 -0.45 8.20 -1.31
CA LEU A 125 0.93 8.33 -1.71
C LEU A 125 1.38 9.76 -1.44
N LYS A 126 2.51 9.90 -0.75
CA LYS A 126 3.08 11.18 -0.33
C LYS A 126 4.44 11.39 -0.94
N GLU A 127 5.19 10.31 -1.12
CA GLU A 127 6.56 10.37 -1.64
C GLU A 127 6.85 9.22 -2.59
N ILE A 128 7.62 9.53 -3.63
CA ILE A 128 8.23 8.57 -4.53
C ILE A 128 9.73 8.86 -4.57
N HIS A 129 10.54 7.83 -4.36
CA HIS A 129 11.98 7.91 -4.40
C HIS A 129 12.51 7.12 -5.58
N PHE A 130 13.26 7.78 -6.45
CA PHE A 130 13.95 7.20 -7.59
C PHE A 130 15.46 7.24 -7.30
N THR A 131 16.09 6.07 -7.31
CA THR A 131 17.55 6.01 -7.23
C THR A 131 18.19 6.22 -8.60
N GLN A 132 19.50 6.41 -8.63
CA GLN A 132 20.26 6.53 -9.88
C GLN A 132 20.08 5.35 -10.84
N TRP A 133 19.67 4.16 -10.34
CA TRP A 133 19.44 2.97 -11.16
C TRP A 133 18.04 2.92 -11.79
N SER A 134 17.15 3.85 -11.43
CA SER A 134 15.78 3.85 -11.94
C SER A 134 15.64 4.14 -13.43
N GLY A 135 16.66 4.75 -14.04
CA GLY A 135 16.60 5.21 -15.42
C GLY A 135 15.60 6.34 -15.65
N LEU A 136 15.09 6.99 -14.58
CA LEU A 136 14.12 8.07 -14.68
C LEU A 136 14.69 9.20 -15.54
N THR A 137 14.04 9.50 -16.65
CA THR A 137 14.43 10.60 -17.54
C THR A 137 13.83 11.94 -17.07
N GLN A 138 14.38 13.05 -17.54
CA GLN A 138 13.83 14.39 -17.24
C GLN A 138 12.39 14.57 -17.78
N GLU A 139 12.07 13.94 -18.91
CA GLU A 139 10.71 13.98 -19.48
C GLU A 139 9.72 13.24 -18.57
N GLN A 140 10.07 12.02 -18.15
CA GLN A 140 9.28 11.24 -17.20
C GLN A 140 9.14 11.95 -15.84
N TYR A 141 10.20 12.58 -15.34
CA TYR A 141 10.16 13.38 -14.11
C TYR A 141 9.15 14.54 -14.23
N THR A 142 9.17 15.24 -15.37
CA THR A 142 8.26 16.37 -15.62
C THR A 142 6.82 15.89 -15.75
N GLU A 143 6.57 14.80 -16.48
CA GLU A 143 5.26 14.17 -16.58
C GLU A 143 4.73 13.76 -15.20
N LEU A 144 5.55 13.08 -14.41
CA LEU A 144 5.18 12.60 -13.07
C LEU A 144 4.86 13.75 -12.12
N SER A 145 5.63 14.83 -12.16
CA SER A 145 5.42 16.04 -11.35
C SER A 145 4.11 16.75 -11.71
N GLN A 146 3.74 16.76 -12.99
CA GLN A 146 2.43 17.29 -13.43
C GLN A 146 1.28 16.36 -13.06
N LEU A 147 1.50 15.04 -13.14
CA LEU A 147 0.49 14.02 -12.86
C LEU A 147 0.16 13.94 -11.37
N LEU A 148 1.17 14.11 -10.51
CA LEU A 148 1.11 13.94 -9.06
C LEU A 148 1.60 15.20 -8.32
N PRO A 149 0.92 16.36 -8.47
CA PRO A 149 1.40 17.63 -7.94
C PRO A 149 1.49 17.69 -6.41
N ASP A 150 0.76 16.82 -5.71
CA ASP A 150 0.75 16.74 -4.24
C ASP A 150 1.73 15.68 -3.67
N VAL A 151 2.46 14.98 -4.55
CA VAL A 151 3.41 13.92 -4.17
C VAL A 151 4.83 14.44 -4.30
N GLN A 152 5.63 14.25 -3.27
CA GLN A 152 7.04 14.60 -3.29
C GLN A 152 7.83 13.59 -4.12
N ILE A 153 8.51 14.06 -5.16
CA ILE A 153 9.30 13.21 -6.05
C ILE A 153 10.77 13.49 -5.77
N TYR A 154 11.46 12.51 -5.19
CA TYR A 154 12.89 12.55 -4.97
C TYR A 154 13.58 11.74 -6.06
N SER A 155 14.49 12.37 -6.81
CA SER A 155 15.34 11.67 -7.77
C SER A 155 16.80 11.99 -7.48
N GLU A 156 17.61 10.94 -7.37
CA GLU A 156 19.07 11.10 -7.21
C GLU A 156 19.73 11.62 -8.49
N THR A 157 19.07 11.49 -9.64
CA THR A 157 19.57 11.90 -10.96
C THR A 157 19.10 13.31 -11.35
N HIS A 158 17.94 13.73 -10.84
CA HIS A 158 17.26 14.96 -11.22
C HIS A 158 16.76 15.67 -9.95
N SER A 159 17.50 16.66 -9.48
CA SER A 159 17.07 17.52 -8.36
C SER A 159 16.25 18.71 -8.86
N ASP A 160 15.25 19.12 -8.09
CA ASP A 160 14.56 20.40 -8.21
C ASP A 160 15.53 21.54 -7.90
N GLU A 161 16.38 21.94 -8.86
CA GLU A 161 17.07 23.24 -8.88
C GLU A 161 16.44 24.19 -9.90
#